data_AF-A0A2T2UN47-F1
#
_entry.id   AF-A0A2T2UN47-F1
#
_cell.length_a   1.000
_cell.length_b   1.000
_cell.length_c   1.000
_cell.angle_alpha   90.00
_cell.angle_beta   90.00
_cell.angle_gamma   90.00
#
_symmetry.space_group_name_H-M   'P 1'
#
loop_
_entity.id
_entity.type
_entity.pdbx_description
1 polymer ?
#
loop_
_entity_poly.entity_id
_entity_poly.type
_entity_poly.pdbx_seq_one_letter_code
_entity_poly.pdbx_strand_id
1 'polypeptide(L)'
;MRPRHRYRPTGARGESIECIELIRRNVYAHPNVDDALIIDVEFVNNAVFAQPYPTLTIGLGDIRGKPLIRRNFAPPTYRPRLDPNARMAPGAPVQVSLEVRDPGERARTFQIDFS
;
A
#
# COMPACT_ATOMS: atom_id res chain seq x y z
N MET A 1 -21.74 23.89 -18.21
CA MET A 1 -22.27 22.50 -18.13
C MET A 1 -21.18 21.60 -17.58
N ARG A 2 -21.42 20.88 -16.48
CA ARG A 2 -20.55 19.78 -16.03
C ARG A 2 -21.34 18.48 -16.12
N PRO A 3 -20.82 17.40 -16.71
CA PRO A 3 -21.57 16.15 -16.80
C PRO A 3 -21.68 15.51 -15.41
N ARG A 4 -22.89 15.10 -15.05
CA ARG A 4 -23.19 14.28 -13.87
C ARG A 4 -22.76 12.84 -14.18
N HIS A 5 -21.57 12.45 -13.74
CA HIS A 5 -21.21 11.02 -13.68
C HIS A 5 -22.04 10.37 -12.57
N ARG A 6 -23.12 9.70 -12.95
CA ARG A 6 -23.91 8.86 -12.06
C ARG A 6 -23.15 7.54 -11.89
N TYR A 7 -22.27 7.48 -10.91
CA TYR A 7 -21.66 6.21 -10.50
C TYR A 7 -22.73 5.34 -9.83
N ARG A 8 -22.94 4.13 -10.36
CA ARG A 8 -23.85 3.12 -9.81
C ARG A 8 -22.97 1.91 -9.45
N PRO A 9 -22.45 1.79 -8.22
CA PRO A 9 -21.69 0.60 -7.86
C PRO A 9 -22.65 -0.56 -7.66
N THR A 10 -22.51 -1.56 -8.53
CA THR A 10 -23.14 -2.88 -8.38
C THR A 10 -22.00 -3.88 -8.38
N GLY A 11 -21.33 -4.06 -7.23
CA GLY A 11 -20.15 -4.94 -7.19
C GLY A 11 -19.32 -4.82 -5.91
N ALA A 12 -19.96 -4.97 -4.76
CA ALA A 12 -19.30 -5.06 -3.45
C ALA A 12 -18.47 -6.36 -3.33
N ARG A 13 -17.29 -6.42 -3.99
CA ARG A 13 -16.17 -7.31 -3.63
C ARG A 13 -14.86 -7.08 -4.40
N GLY A 14 -14.88 -6.36 -5.52
CA GLY A 14 -13.67 -6.04 -6.32
C GLY A 14 -13.41 -4.54 -6.52
N GLU A 15 -14.46 -3.71 -6.55
CA GLU A 15 -14.36 -2.28 -6.92
C GLU A 15 -13.75 -1.38 -5.83
N SER A 16 -13.60 -1.88 -4.59
CA SER A 16 -13.10 -1.03 -3.48
C SER A 16 -11.59 -0.81 -3.56
N ILE A 17 -10.82 -1.85 -3.87
CA ILE A 17 -9.36 -1.73 -3.87
C ILE A 17 -8.85 -0.81 -5.00
N GLU A 18 -9.57 -0.79 -6.12
CA GLU A 18 -9.27 0.04 -7.29
C GLU A 18 -9.40 1.55 -7.02
N CYS A 19 -10.14 1.92 -5.97
CA CYS A 19 -10.27 3.31 -5.53
C CYS A 19 -9.14 3.74 -4.57
N ILE A 20 -8.22 2.84 -4.23
CA ILE A 20 -7.05 3.17 -3.40
C ILE A 20 -5.90 3.51 -4.33
N GLU A 21 -5.43 4.75 -4.24
CA GLU A 21 -4.34 5.25 -5.06
C GLU A 21 -3.06 5.36 -4.24
N LEU A 22 -1.96 4.83 -4.79
CA LEU A 22 -0.63 5.06 -4.25
C LEU A 22 -0.17 6.47 -4.65
N ILE A 23 0.01 7.35 -3.68
CA ILE A 23 0.44 8.73 -3.89
C ILE A 23 1.96 8.81 -3.91
N ARG A 24 2.61 8.16 -2.95
CA ARG A 24 4.07 8.18 -2.82
C ARG A 24 4.58 6.84 -2.34
N ARG A 25 5.75 6.48 -2.84
CA ARG A 25 6.60 5.44 -2.26
C ARG A 25 8.04 5.93 -2.22
N ASN A 26 8.71 5.67 -1.11
CA ASN A 26 10.14 5.90 -0.98
C ASN A 26 10.78 4.66 -0.36
N VAL A 27 11.95 4.27 -0.85
CA VAL A 27 12.69 3.10 -0.37
C VAL A 27 14.13 3.53 -0.13
N TYR A 28 14.65 3.25 1.06
CA TYR A 28 16.01 3.60 1.43
C TYR A 28 16.56 2.62 2.46
N ALA A 29 17.89 2.57 2.57
CA ALA A 29 18.57 1.73 3.55
C ALA A 29 18.20 2.15 4.98
N HIS A 30 18.02 1.17 5.86
CA HIS A 30 17.79 1.44 7.27
C HIS A 30 19.07 2.02 7.89
N PRO A 31 19.02 3.18 8.56
CA PRO A 31 20.22 3.90 8.99
C PRO A 31 21.01 3.20 10.11
N ASN A 32 20.34 2.33 10.87
CA ASN A 32 20.90 1.70 12.08
C ASN A 32 20.85 0.16 12.07
N VAL A 33 20.37 -0.45 10.98
CA VAL A 33 20.15 -1.90 10.91
C VAL A 33 20.69 -2.37 9.57
N ASP A 34 21.75 -3.16 9.63
CA ASP A 34 22.34 -3.76 8.45
C ASP A 34 21.34 -4.71 7.78
N ASP A 35 21.44 -4.83 6.45
CA ASP A 35 20.57 -5.68 5.64
C ASP A 35 19.07 -5.40 5.84
N ALA A 36 18.70 -4.13 6.04
CA ALA A 36 17.31 -3.70 6.16
C ALA A 36 17.01 -2.45 5.32
N LEU A 37 15.77 -2.38 4.87
CA LEU A 37 15.20 -1.25 4.13
C LEU A 37 14.03 -0.66 4.91
N ILE A 38 13.93 0.66 4.84
CA ILE A 38 12.72 1.41 5.22
C ILE A 38 11.95 1.73 3.94
N ILE A 39 10.65 1.49 4.00
CA ILE A 39 9.71 1.78 2.92
C ILE A 39 8.64 2.70 3.48
N ASP A 40 8.65 3.95 3.02
CA ASP A 40 7.58 4.91 3.27
C ASP A 40 6.56 4.82 2.15
N VAL A 41 5.29 4.66 2.53
CA VAL A 41 4.16 4.52 1.63
C VAL A 41 3.10 5.54 2.03
N GLU A 42 2.61 6.29 1.06
CA GLU A 42 1.46 7.16 1.20
C GLU A 42 0.41 6.79 0.17
N PHE A 43 -0.81 6.54 0.62
CA PHE A 43 -1.93 6.17 -0.24
C PHE A 43 -3.22 6.82 0.23
N VAL A 44 -4.19 6.96 -0.67
CA VAL A 44 -5.45 7.65 -0.39
C VAL A 44 -6.63 6.83 -0.88
N ASN A 45 -7.72 6.87 -0.12
CA ASN A 45 -9.01 6.35 -0.55
C ASN A 45 -9.72 7.40 -1.42
N ASN A 46 -9.78 7.20 -2.73
CA ASN A 46 -10.52 8.07 -3.66
C ASN A 46 -12.00 7.68 -3.84
N ALA A 47 -12.48 6.64 -3.16
CA ALA A 47 -13.90 6.30 -3.17
C ALA A 47 -14.72 7.37 -2.42
N VAL A 48 -16.00 7.47 -2.75
CA VAL A 48 -16.94 8.37 -2.05
C VAL A 48 -17.39 7.86 -0.67
N PHE A 49 -16.89 6.70 -0.25
CA PHE A 49 -17.26 6.02 0.99
C PHE A 49 -16.03 5.53 1.76
N ALA A 50 -16.19 5.30 3.06
CA ALA A 50 -15.11 4.82 3.91
C ALA A 50 -14.74 3.36 3.58
N GLN A 51 -13.45 3.08 3.44
CA GLN A 51 -12.94 1.77 3.02
C GLN A 51 -12.17 1.06 4.14
N PRO A 52 -12.14 -0.27 4.18
CA PRO A 52 -11.22 -0.99 5.07
C PRO A 52 -9.78 -0.63 4.73
N TYR A 53 -8.90 -0.63 5.73
CA TYR A 53 -7.47 -0.56 5.51
C TYR A 53 -7.01 -1.80 4.72
N PRO A 54 -6.27 -1.65 3.61
CA PRO A 54 -5.89 -2.78 2.76
C PRO A 54 -4.75 -3.57 3.38
N THR A 55 -4.57 -4.81 2.94
CA THR A 55 -3.28 -5.48 3.11
C THR A 55 -2.30 -4.91 2.10
N LEU A 56 -1.13 -4.47 2.57
CA LEU A 56 -0.05 -4.03 1.69
C LEU A 56 0.78 -5.24 1.27
N THR A 57 0.88 -5.48 -0.03
CA THR A 57 1.76 -6.50 -0.58
C THR A 57 3.00 -5.82 -1.16
N ILE A 58 4.16 -6.16 -0.60
CA ILE A 58 5.44 -5.61 -0.99
C ILE A 58 6.22 -6.66 -1.78
N GLY A 59 6.50 -6.36 -3.04
CA GLY A 59 7.31 -7.18 -3.94
C GLY A 59 8.71 -6.60 -4.13
N LEU A 60 9.72 -7.41 -3.88
CA LEU A 60 11.12 -7.12 -4.20
C LEU A 60 11.57 -8.07 -5.30
N GLY A 61 11.97 -7.53 -6.45
CA GLY A 61 12.24 -8.31 -7.66
C GLY A 61 13.56 -7.98 -8.34
N ASP A 62 13.99 -8.84 -9.25
CA ASP A 62 15.17 -8.60 -10.08
C ASP A 62 14.90 -7.52 -11.17
N ILE A 63 15.92 -7.20 -11.98
CA ILE A 63 15.79 -6.22 -13.09
C ILE A 63 14.76 -6.61 -14.15
N ARG A 64 14.39 -7.88 -14.23
CA ARG A 64 13.38 -8.39 -15.16
C ARG A 64 11.98 -8.32 -14.56
N GLY A 65 11.83 -7.75 -13.35
CA GLY A 65 10.57 -7.63 -12.64
C GLY A 65 10.06 -8.94 -12.06
N LYS A 66 10.89 -10.00 -12.03
CA LYS A 66 10.49 -11.26 -11.39
C LYS A 66 10.59 -11.05 -9.87
N PRO A 67 9.49 -11.16 -9.11
CA PRO A 67 9.54 -11.00 -7.67
C PRO A 67 10.40 -12.12 -7.09
N LEU A 68 11.49 -11.73 -6.42
CA LEU A 68 12.34 -12.63 -5.65
C LEU A 68 11.66 -12.96 -4.33
N ILE A 69 11.03 -11.96 -3.71
CA ILE A 69 10.35 -12.07 -2.42
C ILE A 69 9.06 -11.24 -2.46
N ARG A 70 8.02 -11.73 -1.80
CA ARG A 70 6.81 -10.96 -1.47
C ARG A 70 6.53 -11.04 0.02
N ARG A 71 6.13 -9.92 0.62
CA ARG A 71 5.64 -9.87 2.01
C ARG A 71 4.32 -9.13 2.08
N ASN A 72 3.40 -9.66 2.87
CA ASN A 72 2.10 -9.08 3.11
C ASN A 72 2.08 -8.44 4.50
N PHE A 73 1.59 -7.22 4.58
CA PHE A 73 1.43 -6.47 5.82
C PHE A 73 -0.05 -6.19 6.02
N ALA A 74 -0.66 -6.93 6.94
CA ALA A 74 -2.04 -6.68 7.33
C ALA A 74 -2.13 -5.35 8.11
N PRO A 75 -3.31 -4.69 8.18
CA PRO A 75 -3.48 -3.41 8.87
C PRO A 75 -2.88 -3.33 10.29
N PRO A 76 -3.02 -4.35 11.15
CA PRO A 76 -2.40 -4.32 12.49
C PRO A 76 -0.86 -4.33 12.46
N THR A 77 -0.25 -4.81 11.38
CA THR A 77 1.22 -4.87 11.24
C THR A 77 1.80 -3.49 11.00
N TYR A 78 1.15 -2.69 10.15
CA TYR A 78 1.67 -1.38 9.74
C TYR A 78 1.00 -0.20 10.48
N ARG A 79 -0.09 -0.46 11.21
CA ARG A 79 -0.74 0.46 12.16
C ARG A 79 -1.13 -0.30 13.44
N PRO A 80 -0.19 -0.60 14.34
CA PRO A 80 -0.46 -1.43 15.53
C PRO A 80 -1.44 -0.81 16.54
N ARG A 81 -1.64 0.51 16.50
CA ARG A 81 -2.60 1.24 17.35
C ARG A 81 -3.94 1.52 16.63
N LEU A 82 -4.19 0.87 15.50
CA LEU A 82 -5.42 1.05 14.74
C LEU A 82 -6.60 0.38 15.46
N ASP A 83 -7.69 1.11 15.66
CA ASP A 83 -8.94 0.50 16.12
C ASP A 83 -9.43 -0.54 15.09
N PRO A 84 -9.84 -1.75 15.50
CA PRO A 84 -10.26 -2.80 14.57
C PRO A 84 -11.41 -2.41 13.63
N ASN A 85 -12.24 -1.43 14.02
CA ASN A 85 -13.35 -0.90 13.22
C ASN A 85 -12.97 0.36 12.44
N ALA A 86 -11.75 0.89 12.61
CA ALA A 86 -11.30 2.05 11.87
C ALA A 86 -11.32 1.79 10.37
N ARG A 87 -11.73 2.81 9.63
CA ARG A 87 -11.80 2.83 8.17
C ARG A 87 -11.01 4.03 7.64
N MET A 88 -10.58 3.92 6.40
CA MET A 88 -9.98 5.04 5.66
C MET A 88 -11.08 5.96 5.17
N ALA A 89 -11.04 7.23 5.59
CA ALA A 89 -11.96 8.24 5.09
C ALA A 89 -11.64 8.60 3.64
N PRO A 90 -12.66 8.93 2.81
CA PRO A 90 -12.47 9.50 1.48
C PRO A 90 -11.52 10.70 1.47
N GLY A 91 -10.56 10.72 0.56
CA GLY A 91 -9.63 11.83 0.31
C GLY A 91 -8.59 12.08 1.41
N ALA A 92 -8.58 11.29 2.49
CA ALA A 92 -7.62 11.43 3.57
C ALA A 92 -6.38 10.53 3.31
N PRO A 93 -5.18 11.10 3.13
CA PRO A 93 -3.97 10.30 2.94
C PRO A 93 -3.63 9.48 4.18
N VAL A 94 -3.14 8.27 3.94
CA VAL A 94 -2.65 7.33 4.94
C VAL A 94 -1.16 7.15 4.73
N GLN A 95 -0.37 7.53 5.72
CA GLN A 95 1.08 7.37 5.72
C GLN A 95 1.49 6.16 6.56
N VAL A 96 2.42 5.37 6.04
CA VAL A 96 2.90 4.12 6.62
C VAL A 96 4.41 3.99 6.38
N SER A 97 5.16 3.62 7.43
CA SER A 97 6.57 3.23 7.33
C SER A 97 6.68 1.74 7.63
N LEU A 98 7.31 0.98 6.73
CA LEU A 98 7.54 -0.45 6.88
C LEU A 98 9.05 -0.73 6.94
N GLU A 99 9.43 -1.63 7.82
CA GLU A 99 10.79 -2.18 7.88
C GLU A 99 10.80 -3.57 7.23
N VAL A 100 11.70 -3.78 6.27
CA VAL A 100 11.85 -5.06 5.57
C VAL A 100 13.31 -5.46 5.48
N ARG A 101 13.58 -6.76 5.35
CA ARG A 101 14.93 -7.25 5.09
C ARG A 101 15.36 -6.85 3.68
N ASP A 102 16.57 -6.32 3.55
CA ASP A 102 17.24 -6.07 2.28
C ASP A 102 17.73 -7.41 1.68
N PRO A 103 17.25 -7.82 0.50
CA PRO A 103 17.76 -8.99 -0.21
C PRO A 103 19.12 -8.73 -0.91
N GLY A 104 19.70 -7.54 -0.75
CA GLY A 104 20.95 -7.11 -1.36
C GLY A 104 20.80 -6.83 -2.86
N GLU A 105 21.91 -6.83 -3.59
CA GLU A 105 22.00 -6.42 -5.01
C GLU A 105 21.10 -7.17 -6.00
N ARG A 106 20.47 -8.26 -5.55
CA ARG A 106 19.56 -9.08 -6.35
C ARG A 106 18.20 -8.39 -6.55
N ALA A 107 17.70 -7.64 -5.56
CA ALA A 107 16.47 -6.88 -5.76
C ALA A 107 16.79 -5.50 -6.33
N ARG A 108 16.33 -5.28 -7.55
CA ARG A 108 16.50 -4.03 -8.28
C ARG A 108 15.17 -3.39 -8.66
N THR A 109 14.06 -4.09 -8.45
CA THR A 109 12.71 -3.59 -8.65
C THR A 109 11.88 -3.70 -7.37
N PHE A 110 10.94 -2.77 -7.23
CA PHE A 110 10.08 -2.64 -6.06
C PHE A 110 8.64 -2.38 -6.47
N GLN A 111 7.71 -3.13 -5.90
CA GLN A 111 6.29 -3.06 -6.19
C GLN A 111 5.47 -3.03 -4.89
N ILE A 112 4.39 -2.24 -4.92
CA ILE A 112 3.38 -2.18 -3.85
C ILE A 112 2.05 -2.46 -4.51
N ASP A 113 1.34 -3.42 -3.95
CA ASP A 113 -0.03 -3.75 -4.34
C ASP A 113 -0.94 -3.72 -3.10
N PHE A 114 -2.23 -3.52 -3.35
CA PHE A 114 -3.27 -3.53 -2.32
C PHE A 114 -4.19 -4.74 -2.51
N SER A 115 -4.63 -5.36 -1.42
CA SER A 115 -5.56 -6.51 -1.41
C SER A 115 -6.49 -6.52 -0.20
#